data_AF-A0A7X3Q4T7-F1
#
_entry.id   AF-A0A7X3Q4T7-F1
#
_cell.length_a   1.000
_cell.length_b   1.000
_cell.length_c   1.000
_cell.angle_alpha   90.00
_cell.angle_beta   90.00
_cell.angle_gamma   90.00
#
_symmetry.space_group_name_H-M   'P 1'
#
loop_
_entity.id
_entity.type
_entity.pdbx_description
1 polymer ?
#
loop_
_entity_poly.entity_id
_entity_poly.type
_entity_poly.pdbx_seq_one_letter_code
_entity_poly.pdbx_strand_id
1 'polypeptide(L)'
;MTDPTPGDADAIRDAARALAPVTVEAIEALGGAFRHLDRGSMWELQSQLRPLQEQLEAALADLREAPLPDRFVPIRDQLGGGADTALEALSAFTRPVPRAERSGNVLAGMRGLAHAQELLYPLRSLHPSLGGLFAEPAVRSDLAALDAHSSDAGTGIQRSGLDDDPDARGEFHLYVPESLDGNEARPLVVALHGGMGHGRDFLWTWLREARSRRFLLLAPTSVGPTWALMGPDTDRQRLLRSVEFVRERCNVDGDRILLTGLSDGATYGLSTFLAGDTPFAAMAAVAGVLHPKNVEGGAIVG
;
A
#
# COMPACT_ATOMS: atom_id res chain seq x y z
N MET A 1 -28.60 -0.38 29.63
CA MET A 1 -27.60 0.50 29.00
C MET A 1 -27.99 1.93 29.33
N THR A 2 -27.20 2.61 30.14
CA THR A 2 -27.32 4.05 30.35
C THR A 2 -26.97 4.77 29.05
N ASP A 3 -27.80 5.71 28.62
CA ASP A 3 -27.52 6.52 27.44
C ASP A 3 -26.17 7.25 27.63
N PRO A 4 -25.30 7.28 26.60
CA PRO A 4 -24.00 7.92 26.67
C PRO A 4 -24.16 9.41 27.00
N THR A 5 -23.39 9.91 27.95
CA THR A 5 -23.41 11.34 28.28
C THR A 5 -22.72 12.14 27.17
N PRO A 6 -23.07 13.43 26.98
CA PRO A 6 -22.32 14.29 26.06
C PRO A 6 -20.81 14.30 26.31
N GLY A 7 -20.38 14.19 27.58
CA GLY A 7 -18.97 14.13 27.96
C GLY A 7 -18.25 12.86 27.49
N ASP A 8 -18.93 11.71 27.45
CA ASP A 8 -18.36 10.46 26.93
C ASP A 8 -18.06 10.56 25.43
N ALA A 9 -18.94 11.22 24.68
CA ALA A 9 -18.78 11.42 23.25
C ALA A 9 -17.67 12.41 22.88
N ASP A 10 -17.36 13.35 23.78
CA ASP A 10 -16.27 14.31 23.58
C ASP A 10 -14.92 13.67 23.92
N ALA A 11 -14.85 12.91 25.03
CA ALA A 11 -13.64 12.19 25.43
C ALA A 11 -13.10 11.24 24.35
N ILE A 12 -13.95 10.40 23.75
CA ILE A 12 -13.52 9.48 22.69
C ILE A 12 -13.09 10.22 21.42
N ARG A 13 -13.72 11.36 21.11
CA ARG A 13 -13.35 12.17 19.95
C ARG A 13 -12.00 12.84 20.15
N ASP A 14 -11.73 13.33 21.35
CA ASP A 14 -10.46 13.95 21.69
C ASP A 14 -9.33 12.93 21.66
N ALA A 15 -9.54 11.72 22.22
CA ALA A 15 -8.58 10.63 22.13
C ALA A 15 -8.30 10.21 20.67
N ALA A 16 -9.34 10.08 19.84
CA ALA A 16 -9.17 9.78 18.42
C ALA A 16 -8.43 10.89 17.64
N ARG A 17 -8.71 12.17 17.95
CA ARG A 17 -8.01 13.34 17.37
C ARG A 17 -6.55 13.40 17.78
N ALA A 18 -6.22 12.97 19.00
CA ALA A 18 -4.84 12.91 19.49
C ALA A 18 -4.07 11.73 18.87
N LEU A 19 -4.71 10.57 18.71
CA LEU A 19 -4.08 9.38 18.14
C LEU A 19 -3.74 9.54 16.65
N ALA A 20 -4.65 10.11 15.85
CA ALA A 20 -4.50 10.24 14.41
C ALA A 20 -3.15 10.85 13.93
N PRO A 21 -2.70 12.03 14.42
CA PRO A 21 -1.42 12.60 14.01
C PRO A 21 -0.21 11.75 14.43
N VAL A 22 -0.23 11.16 15.63
CA VAL A 22 0.88 10.33 16.14
C VAL A 22 1.02 9.05 15.30
N THR A 23 -0.09 8.40 14.96
CA THR A 23 -0.10 7.24 14.06
C THR A 23 0.46 7.58 12.69
N VAL A 24 0.06 8.73 12.12
CA VAL A 24 0.55 9.19 10.81
C VAL A 24 2.05 9.48 10.85
N GLU A 25 2.52 10.14 11.90
CA GLU A 25 3.94 10.44 12.08
C GLU A 25 4.77 9.15 12.21
N ALA A 26 4.30 8.17 12.99
CA ALA A 26 4.95 6.87 13.11
C ALA A 26 5.05 6.13 11.76
N ILE A 27 3.98 6.14 10.96
CA ILE A 27 3.94 5.54 9.62
C ILE A 27 4.90 6.26 8.66
N GLU A 28 4.87 7.59 8.62
CA GLU A 28 5.76 8.37 7.75
C GLU A 28 7.24 8.21 8.14
N ALA A 29 7.55 8.20 9.44
CA ALA A 29 8.90 8.00 9.96
C ALA A 29 9.42 6.59 9.66
N LEU A 30 8.62 5.55 9.89
CA LEU A 30 8.99 4.17 9.58
C LEU A 30 9.20 3.97 8.07
N GLY A 31 8.30 4.48 7.24
CA GLY A 31 8.46 4.50 5.78
C GLY A 31 9.70 5.30 5.34
N GLY A 32 10.03 6.38 6.05
CA GLY A 32 11.26 7.14 5.88
C GLY A 32 12.50 6.31 6.20
N ALA A 33 12.52 5.57 7.31
CA ALA A 33 13.63 4.71 7.70
C ALA A 33 13.88 3.60 6.67
N PHE A 34 12.84 2.99 6.11
CA PHE A 34 12.96 2.01 5.02
C PHE A 34 13.66 2.56 3.77
N ARG A 35 13.50 3.86 3.47
CA ARG A 35 14.15 4.53 2.33
C ARG A 35 15.61 4.93 2.59
N HIS A 36 16.09 4.80 3.82
CA HIS A 36 17.43 5.27 4.24
C HIS A 36 18.28 4.15 4.86
N LEU A 37 17.92 2.88 4.61
CA LEU A 37 18.66 1.71 5.10
C LEU A 37 20.11 1.67 4.59
N ASP A 38 20.43 2.38 3.50
CA ASP A 38 21.77 2.52 2.92
C ASP A 38 22.62 3.61 3.58
N ARG A 39 21.98 4.63 4.17
CA ARG A 39 22.64 5.88 4.62
C ARG A 39 22.93 5.95 6.12
N GLY A 40 22.37 5.06 6.92
CA GLY A 40 22.46 5.13 8.39
C GLY A 40 22.93 3.84 9.04
N SER A 41 23.42 3.98 10.28
CA SER A 41 23.49 2.84 11.19
C SER A 41 22.06 2.40 11.51
N MET A 42 21.73 1.11 11.37
CA MET A 42 20.43 0.57 11.81
C MET A 42 20.07 1.03 13.23
N TRP A 43 21.05 1.14 14.12
CA TRP A 43 20.86 1.64 15.47
C TRP A 43 20.38 3.09 15.51
N GLU A 44 20.88 3.95 14.62
CA GLU A 44 20.50 5.36 14.55
C GLU A 44 19.03 5.50 14.12
N LEU A 45 18.62 4.79 13.06
CA LEU A 45 17.22 4.74 12.63
C LEU A 45 16.32 4.21 13.74
N GLN A 46 16.72 3.12 14.41
CA GLN A 46 15.95 2.56 15.52
C GLN A 46 15.85 3.52 16.72
N SER A 47 16.90 4.30 16.99
CA SER A 47 16.91 5.27 18.09
C SER A 47 16.02 6.47 17.80
N GLN A 48 15.96 6.92 16.54
CA GLN A 48 15.06 8.00 16.11
C GLN A 48 13.58 7.59 16.20
N LEU A 49 13.28 6.30 15.98
CA LEU A 49 11.91 5.78 15.99
C LEU A 49 11.38 5.43 17.39
N ARG A 50 12.25 5.21 18.37
CA ARG A 50 11.87 4.78 19.73
C ARG A 50 10.92 5.76 20.45
N PRO A 51 11.15 7.08 20.43
CA PRO A 51 10.23 8.04 21.04
C PRO A 51 8.82 8.03 20.40
N LEU A 52 8.74 7.84 19.08
CA LEU A 52 7.45 7.73 18.38
C LEU A 52 6.70 6.45 18.79
N GLN A 53 7.43 5.36 19.05
CA GLN A 53 6.84 4.13 19.56
C GLN A 53 6.17 4.35 20.92
N GLU A 54 6.87 4.99 21.85
CA GLU A 54 6.36 5.30 23.21
C GLU A 54 5.15 6.25 23.15
N GLN A 55 5.18 7.26 22.26
CA GLN A 55 4.07 8.18 22.06
C GLN A 55 2.83 7.48 21.49
N LEU A 56 3.02 6.59 20.51
CA LEU A 56 1.93 5.82 19.92
C LEU A 56 1.31 4.85 20.93
N GLU A 57 2.15 4.18 21.75
CA GLU A 57 1.70 3.32 22.86
C GLU A 57 0.83 4.09 23.86
N ALA A 58 1.26 5.28 24.27
CA ALA A 58 0.51 6.14 25.19
C ALA A 58 -0.83 6.60 24.58
N ALA A 59 -0.83 7.09 23.34
CA ALA A 59 -2.05 7.53 22.66
C ALA A 59 -3.06 6.40 22.44
N LEU A 60 -2.58 5.17 22.20
CA LEU A 60 -3.42 3.97 22.13
C LEU A 60 -4.04 3.63 23.49
N ALA A 61 -3.29 3.78 24.59
CA ALA A 61 -3.82 3.59 25.93
C ALA A 61 -4.94 4.59 26.22
N ASP A 62 -4.74 5.87 25.91
CA ASP A 62 -5.75 6.92 26.08
C ASP A 62 -7.04 6.63 25.29
N LEU A 63 -6.93 6.15 24.03
CA LEU A 63 -8.09 5.75 23.23
C LEU A 63 -8.86 4.58 23.88
N ARG A 64 -8.15 3.62 24.47
CA ARG A 64 -8.74 2.43 25.08
C ARG A 64 -9.42 2.72 26.41
N GLU A 65 -8.92 3.69 27.17
CA GLU A 65 -9.49 4.11 28.46
C GLU A 65 -10.67 5.07 28.30
N ALA A 66 -10.77 5.78 27.17
CA ALA A 66 -11.85 6.70 26.90
C ALA A 66 -13.24 6.00 26.94
N PRO A 67 -14.26 6.62 27.59
CA PRO A 67 -15.62 6.12 27.54
C PRO A 67 -16.10 5.91 26.09
N LEU A 68 -16.66 4.74 25.80
CA LEU A 68 -16.99 4.33 24.43
C LEU A 68 -18.49 4.10 24.25
N PRO A 69 -19.23 5.10 23.76
CA PRO A 69 -20.59 4.90 23.26
C PRO A 69 -20.64 3.92 22.08
N ASP A 70 -21.66 3.05 22.02
CA ASP A 70 -21.82 2.02 20.97
C ASP A 70 -21.64 2.54 19.54
N ARG A 71 -22.16 3.73 19.24
CA ARG A 71 -22.09 4.34 17.90
C ARG A 71 -20.66 4.62 17.43
N PHE A 72 -19.69 4.73 18.35
CA PHE A 72 -18.29 4.99 18.03
C PHE A 72 -17.44 3.72 17.99
N VAL A 73 -17.97 2.56 18.39
CA VAL A 73 -17.23 1.29 18.40
C VAL A 73 -16.58 0.98 17.05
N PRO A 74 -17.27 1.08 15.89
CA PRO A 74 -16.65 0.74 14.61
C PRO A 74 -15.46 1.63 14.25
N ILE A 75 -15.60 2.95 14.45
CA ILE A 75 -14.53 3.91 14.15
C ILE A 75 -13.36 3.76 15.12
N ARG A 76 -13.65 3.54 16.41
CA ARG A 76 -12.65 3.27 17.45
C ARG A 76 -11.86 2.01 17.12
N ASP A 77 -12.54 0.91 16.81
CA ASP A 77 -11.92 -0.37 16.50
C ASP A 77 -11.02 -0.27 15.27
N GLN A 78 -11.49 0.41 14.22
CA GLN A 78 -10.71 0.56 12.99
C GLN A 78 -9.49 1.48 13.17
N LEU A 79 -9.65 2.63 13.84
CA LEU A 79 -8.54 3.56 14.10
C LEU A 79 -7.52 2.90 15.04
N GLY A 80 -8.00 2.26 16.11
CA GLY A 80 -7.19 1.53 17.07
C GLY A 80 -6.43 0.38 16.40
N GLY A 81 -7.11 -0.44 15.60
CA GLY A 81 -6.48 -1.55 14.87
C GLY A 81 -5.41 -1.09 13.88
N GLY A 82 -5.66 0.01 13.16
CA GLY A 82 -4.66 0.61 12.26
C GLY A 82 -3.43 1.13 13.02
N ALA A 83 -3.65 1.79 14.17
CA ALA A 83 -2.58 2.28 15.04
C ALA A 83 -1.80 1.13 15.72
N ASP A 84 -2.47 0.08 16.18
CA ASP A 84 -1.86 -1.13 16.72
C ASP A 84 -0.98 -1.82 15.67
N THR A 85 -1.49 -1.96 14.44
CA THR A 85 -0.72 -2.54 13.34
C THR A 85 0.52 -1.70 12.99
N ALA A 86 0.40 -0.37 13.04
CA ALA A 86 1.55 0.52 12.86
C ALA A 86 2.57 0.37 14.00
N LEU A 87 2.11 0.24 15.24
CA LEU A 87 2.95 0.02 16.42
C LEU A 87 3.67 -1.33 16.35
N GLU A 88 3.01 -2.39 15.90
CA GLU A 88 3.62 -3.70 15.70
C GLU A 88 4.70 -3.65 14.61
N ALA A 89 4.44 -2.95 13.50
CA ALA A 89 5.41 -2.75 12.43
C ALA A 89 6.65 -1.98 12.92
N LEU A 90 6.42 -0.93 13.71
CA LEU A 90 7.47 -0.13 14.34
C LEU A 90 8.29 -0.97 15.32
N SER A 91 7.62 -1.73 16.18
CA SER A 91 8.23 -2.64 17.16
C SER A 91 9.07 -3.73 16.48
N ALA A 92 8.59 -4.31 15.38
CA ALA A 92 9.34 -5.29 14.61
C ALA A 92 10.66 -4.69 14.09
N PHE A 93 10.65 -3.44 13.66
CA PHE A 93 11.83 -2.72 13.17
C PHE A 93 12.79 -2.29 14.30
N THR A 94 12.28 -1.79 15.43
CA THR A 94 13.07 -1.25 16.55
C THR A 94 13.63 -2.32 17.48
N ARG A 95 13.06 -3.52 17.47
CA ARG A 95 13.48 -4.65 18.31
C ARG A 95 14.95 -5.04 18.05
N PRO A 96 15.80 -5.14 19.09
CA PRO A 96 17.15 -5.66 18.95
C PRO A 96 17.11 -7.13 18.53
N VAL A 97 17.72 -7.47 17.39
CA VAL A 97 17.84 -8.85 16.91
C VAL A 97 19.24 -9.15 16.37
N PRO A 98 19.65 -10.44 16.36
CA PRO A 98 20.88 -10.88 15.69
C PRO A 98 20.92 -10.44 14.22
N ARG A 99 22.13 -10.24 13.68
CA ARG A 99 22.33 -9.75 12.29
C ARG A 99 21.58 -10.59 11.25
N ALA A 100 21.51 -11.91 11.44
CA ALA A 100 20.85 -12.84 10.52
C ALA A 100 19.34 -12.60 10.40
N GLU A 101 18.70 -12.05 11.43
CA GLU A 101 17.24 -11.86 11.49
C GLU A 101 16.80 -10.45 11.06
N ARG A 102 17.74 -9.51 10.94
CA ARG A 102 17.44 -8.09 10.67
C ARG A 102 16.63 -7.90 9.38
N SER A 103 17.04 -8.57 8.29
CA SER A 103 16.32 -8.45 7.02
C SER A 103 14.88 -8.97 7.13
N GLY A 104 14.66 -10.05 7.89
CA GLY A 104 13.32 -10.58 8.16
C GLY A 104 12.44 -9.58 8.91
N ASN A 105 12.98 -8.94 9.95
CA ASN A 105 12.27 -7.90 10.69
C ASN A 105 11.94 -6.67 9.83
N VAL A 106 12.86 -6.24 8.97
CA VAL A 106 12.61 -5.13 8.03
C VAL A 106 11.46 -5.49 7.08
N LEU A 107 11.48 -6.68 6.49
CA LEU A 107 10.41 -7.14 5.61
C LEU A 107 9.07 -7.27 6.35
N ALA A 108 9.07 -7.79 7.59
CA ALA A 108 7.88 -7.84 8.43
C ALA A 108 7.34 -6.45 8.74
N GLY A 109 8.21 -5.49 9.07
CA GLY A 109 7.83 -4.09 9.29
C GLY A 109 7.26 -3.43 8.04
N MET A 110 7.80 -3.71 6.85
CA MET A 110 7.25 -3.20 5.59
C MET A 110 5.83 -3.73 5.32
N ARG A 111 5.57 -5.02 5.57
CA ARG A 111 4.22 -5.60 5.46
C ARG A 111 3.27 -5.03 6.49
N GLY A 112 3.69 -4.93 7.74
CA GLY A 112 2.90 -4.31 8.81
C GLY A 112 2.56 -2.85 8.51
N LEU A 113 3.50 -2.09 7.93
CA LEU A 113 3.24 -0.71 7.49
C LEU A 113 2.12 -0.66 6.44
N ALA A 114 2.18 -1.53 5.44
CA ALA A 114 1.15 -1.62 4.40
C ALA A 114 -0.23 -2.00 4.98
N HIS A 115 -0.29 -2.96 5.89
CA HIS A 115 -1.54 -3.34 6.57
C HIS A 115 -2.10 -2.22 7.46
N ALA A 116 -1.25 -1.46 8.15
CA ALA A 116 -1.67 -0.30 8.91
C ALA A 116 -2.31 0.76 8.00
N GLN A 117 -1.67 1.03 6.86
CA GLN A 117 -2.21 1.93 5.85
C GLN A 117 -3.56 1.44 5.30
N GLU A 118 -3.73 0.13 5.06
CA GLU A 118 -4.99 -0.48 4.64
C GLU A 118 -6.12 -0.25 5.63
N LEU A 119 -5.88 -0.51 6.92
CA LEU A 119 -6.88 -0.32 7.97
C LEU A 119 -7.26 1.17 8.14
N LEU A 120 -6.29 2.08 7.95
CA LEU A 120 -6.49 3.51 8.13
C LEU A 120 -7.10 4.21 6.90
N TYR A 121 -6.99 3.61 5.71
CA TYR A 121 -7.42 4.25 4.47
C TYR A 121 -8.91 4.62 4.41
N PRO A 122 -9.86 3.81 4.91
CA PRO A 122 -11.26 4.21 4.97
C PRO A 122 -11.53 5.38 5.94
N LEU A 123 -10.61 5.64 6.87
CA LEU A 123 -10.69 6.75 7.83
C LEU A 123 -10.00 8.03 7.35
N ARG A 124 -9.51 8.07 6.10
CA ARG A 124 -8.75 9.21 5.55
C ARG A 124 -9.49 10.55 5.63
N SER A 125 -10.81 10.56 5.58
CA SER A 125 -11.63 11.78 5.66
C SER A 125 -11.99 12.17 7.10
N LEU A 126 -11.63 11.36 8.10
CA LEU A 126 -11.93 11.61 9.52
C LEU A 126 -11.02 12.70 10.13
N HIS A 127 -9.78 12.80 9.67
CA HIS A 127 -8.80 13.76 10.19
C HIS A 127 -7.83 14.21 9.08
N PRO A 128 -7.43 15.50 9.00
CA PRO A 128 -6.52 15.99 7.96
C PRO A 128 -5.19 15.24 7.89
N SER A 129 -4.63 14.82 9.02
CA SER A 129 -3.39 14.01 9.03
C SER A 129 -3.58 12.66 8.34
N LEU A 130 -4.72 11.98 8.56
CA LEU A 130 -5.01 10.70 7.92
C LEU A 130 -5.18 10.88 6.41
N GLY A 131 -5.89 11.92 5.98
CA GLY A 131 -6.02 12.24 4.55
C GLY A 131 -4.68 12.62 3.91
N GLY A 132 -3.85 13.36 4.63
CA GLY A 132 -2.50 13.76 4.21
C GLY A 132 -1.53 12.60 4.03
N LEU A 133 -1.70 11.50 4.79
CA LEU A 133 -0.89 10.29 4.65
C LEU A 133 -0.96 9.69 3.23
N PHE A 134 -2.13 9.78 2.60
CA PHE A 134 -2.45 9.22 1.28
C PHE A 134 -2.48 10.27 0.17
N ALA A 135 -1.89 11.44 0.40
CA ALA A 135 -1.87 12.54 -0.55
C ALA A 135 -0.47 13.17 -0.66
N GLU A 136 -0.05 13.47 -1.89
CA GLU A 136 1.17 14.22 -2.16
C GLU A 136 1.06 15.64 -1.57
N PRO A 137 2.17 16.23 -1.10
CA PRO A 137 2.15 17.56 -0.48
C PRO A 137 1.44 18.63 -1.31
N ALA A 138 1.56 18.57 -2.64
CA ALA A 138 0.99 19.54 -3.57
C ALA A 138 -0.55 19.61 -3.56
N VAL A 139 -1.25 18.57 -3.09
CA VAL A 139 -2.72 18.49 -3.10
C VAL A 139 -3.33 18.44 -1.69
N ARG A 140 -2.51 18.52 -0.63
CA ARG A 140 -2.98 18.45 0.77
C ARG A 140 -3.88 19.61 1.20
N SER A 141 -3.90 20.72 0.44
CA SER A 141 -4.80 21.85 0.72
C SER A 141 -6.27 21.57 0.37
N ASP A 142 -6.54 20.58 -0.48
CA ASP A 142 -7.89 20.22 -0.92
C ASP A 142 -8.07 18.69 -0.95
N LEU A 143 -7.98 18.07 0.23
CA LEU A 143 -8.15 16.63 0.38
C LEU A 143 -9.58 16.16 0.04
N ALA A 144 -10.57 17.04 0.21
CA ALA A 144 -11.97 16.72 -0.06
C ALA A 144 -12.22 16.46 -1.56
N ALA A 145 -11.55 17.19 -2.45
CA ALA A 145 -11.63 16.95 -3.89
C ALA A 145 -11.15 15.54 -4.30
N LEU A 146 -10.29 14.90 -3.50
CA LEU A 146 -9.82 13.54 -3.76
C LEU A 146 -10.85 12.47 -3.40
N ASP A 147 -11.91 12.82 -2.66
CA ASP A 147 -12.98 11.92 -2.21
C ASP A 147 -14.35 12.25 -2.87
N ALA A 148 -14.38 13.03 -3.95
CA ALA A 148 -15.61 13.53 -4.58
C ALA A 148 -16.65 12.44 -4.92
N HIS A 149 -16.20 11.22 -5.22
CA HIS A 149 -16.98 10.04 -5.59
C HIS A 149 -16.75 8.86 -4.64
N SER A 150 -16.33 9.11 -3.39
CA SER A 150 -15.96 8.03 -2.46
C SER A 150 -17.11 7.09 -2.05
N SER A 151 -18.36 7.46 -2.33
CA SER A 151 -19.55 6.62 -2.13
C SER A 151 -19.79 5.64 -3.28
N ASP A 152 -19.12 5.81 -4.41
CA ASP A 152 -19.38 5.03 -5.61
C ASP A 152 -18.67 3.69 -5.49
N ALA A 153 -19.42 2.60 -5.60
CA ALA A 153 -18.91 1.22 -5.40
C ALA A 153 -17.79 0.81 -6.38
N GLY A 154 -17.59 1.57 -7.47
CA GLY A 154 -16.53 1.37 -8.44
C GLY A 154 -15.22 2.11 -8.12
N THR A 155 -15.16 2.88 -7.03
CA THR A 155 -13.97 3.62 -6.60
C THR A 155 -13.33 3.01 -5.36
N GLY A 156 -12.12 3.45 -5.02
CA GLY A 156 -11.33 2.94 -3.91
C GLY A 156 -10.56 1.67 -4.24
N ILE A 157 -10.17 0.94 -3.19
CA ILE A 157 -9.41 -0.30 -3.29
C ILE A 157 -10.36 -1.48 -3.50
N GLN A 158 -10.08 -2.26 -4.53
CA GLN A 158 -10.82 -3.44 -4.93
C GLN A 158 -9.88 -4.63 -5.00
N ARG A 159 -10.38 -5.81 -4.66
CA ARG A 159 -9.64 -7.07 -4.71
C ARG A 159 -10.32 -8.03 -5.67
N SER A 160 -9.53 -8.80 -6.42
CA SER A 160 -10.03 -9.92 -7.21
C SER A 160 -10.05 -11.23 -6.41
N GLY A 161 -10.86 -12.17 -6.87
CA GLY A 161 -11.01 -13.49 -6.26
C GLY A 161 -12.39 -13.67 -5.62
N LEU A 162 -12.75 -14.94 -5.41
CA LEU A 162 -14.03 -15.34 -4.80
C LEU A 162 -13.88 -15.69 -3.31
N ASP A 163 -12.64 -15.87 -2.85
CA ASP A 163 -12.34 -16.32 -1.50
C ASP A 163 -12.09 -15.13 -0.57
N ASP A 164 -12.59 -15.23 0.66
CA ASP A 164 -12.36 -14.23 1.72
C ASP A 164 -10.91 -14.17 2.23
N ASP A 165 -9.96 -14.92 1.63
CA ASP A 165 -8.54 -14.93 2.00
C ASP A 165 -7.77 -13.77 1.34
N PRO A 166 -7.48 -12.64 2.05
CA PRO A 166 -6.81 -11.48 1.47
C PRO A 166 -5.39 -11.75 0.98
N ASP A 167 -4.78 -12.89 1.35
CA ASP A 167 -3.43 -13.28 0.99
C ASP A 167 -3.38 -14.33 -0.13
N ALA A 168 -4.53 -14.57 -0.78
CA ALA A 168 -4.64 -15.48 -1.92
C ALA A 168 -3.73 -15.08 -3.08
N ARG A 169 -2.98 -16.07 -3.60
CA ARG A 169 -2.04 -15.91 -4.71
C ARG A 169 -2.73 -15.98 -6.07
N GLY A 170 -2.15 -15.33 -7.08
CA GLY A 170 -2.68 -15.30 -8.44
C GLY A 170 -3.88 -14.37 -8.66
N GLU A 171 -4.25 -13.60 -7.62
CA GLU A 171 -5.24 -12.52 -7.64
C GLU A 171 -4.56 -11.14 -7.78
N PHE A 172 -5.33 -10.05 -7.83
CA PHE A 172 -4.83 -8.69 -7.90
C PHE A 172 -5.58 -7.73 -6.98
N HIS A 173 -4.91 -6.62 -6.67
CA HIS A 173 -5.50 -5.45 -6.02
C HIS A 173 -5.55 -4.31 -7.02
N LEU A 174 -6.69 -3.62 -7.10
CA LEU A 174 -6.93 -2.50 -7.99
C LEU A 174 -7.29 -1.28 -7.13
N TYR A 175 -6.67 -0.15 -7.41
CA TYR A 175 -7.10 1.13 -6.88
C TYR A 175 -7.65 2.01 -8.00
N VAL A 176 -8.91 2.44 -7.82
CA VAL A 176 -9.60 3.40 -8.69
C VAL A 176 -9.78 4.70 -7.89
N PRO A 177 -9.14 5.81 -8.27
CA PRO A 177 -9.23 7.04 -7.48
C PRO A 177 -10.66 7.52 -7.26
N GLU A 178 -10.99 7.88 -6.01
CA GLU A 178 -12.30 8.38 -5.59
C GLU A 178 -12.62 9.79 -6.10
N SER A 179 -11.72 10.38 -6.86
CA SER A 179 -11.96 11.64 -7.59
C SER A 179 -12.48 11.41 -9.00
N LEU A 180 -12.60 10.15 -9.47
CA LEU A 180 -13.03 9.82 -10.82
C LEU A 180 -14.54 9.58 -10.88
N ASP A 181 -15.17 10.10 -11.93
CA ASP A 181 -16.57 9.88 -12.29
C ASP A 181 -16.75 8.80 -13.37
N GLY A 182 -15.64 8.20 -13.84
CA GLY A 182 -15.59 7.18 -14.89
C GLY A 182 -15.64 7.69 -16.34
N ASN A 183 -15.83 9.00 -16.56
CA ASN A 183 -16.02 9.55 -17.92
C ASN A 183 -14.71 9.86 -18.65
N GLU A 184 -13.63 10.13 -17.91
CA GLU A 184 -12.32 10.46 -18.47
C GLU A 184 -11.42 9.23 -18.57
N ALA A 185 -10.76 9.07 -19.72
CA ALA A 185 -9.75 8.03 -19.90
C ALA A 185 -8.54 8.32 -19.00
N ARG A 186 -8.13 7.35 -18.18
CA ARG A 186 -7.04 7.49 -17.21
C ARG A 186 -5.86 6.56 -17.50
N PRO A 187 -4.61 7.00 -17.24
CA PRO A 187 -3.46 6.10 -17.26
C PRO A 187 -3.63 4.95 -16.28
N LEU A 188 -3.03 3.81 -16.62
CA LEU A 188 -2.96 2.63 -15.76
C LEU A 188 -1.50 2.32 -15.44
N VAL A 189 -1.19 2.19 -14.15
CA VAL A 189 0.09 1.67 -13.67
C VAL A 189 -0.10 0.24 -13.19
N VAL A 190 0.68 -0.69 -13.71
CA VAL A 190 0.69 -2.10 -13.31
C VAL A 190 1.98 -2.37 -12.55
N ALA A 191 1.88 -2.57 -11.23
CA ALA A 191 3.01 -2.62 -10.31
C ALA A 191 3.26 -4.06 -9.80
N LEU A 192 4.39 -4.64 -10.20
CA LEU A 192 4.77 -6.02 -9.87
C LEU A 192 5.68 -6.07 -8.63
N HIS A 193 5.23 -6.78 -7.59
CA HIS A 193 5.98 -6.95 -6.33
C HIS A 193 7.31 -7.70 -6.51
N GLY A 194 8.25 -7.56 -5.57
CA GLY A 194 9.48 -8.36 -5.56
C GLY A 194 9.27 -9.80 -5.06
N GLY A 195 10.33 -10.61 -5.04
CA GLY A 195 10.27 -11.98 -4.52
C GLY A 195 9.76 -12.01 -3.07
N MET A 196 8.93 -13.00 -2.74
CA MET A 196 8.22 -13.13 -1.46
C MET A 196 7.23 -11.99 -1.15
N GLY A 197 7.03 -11.04 -2.07
CA GLY A 197 6.08 -9.94 -1.94
C GLY A 197 4.64 -10.34 -2.26
N HIS A 198 3.71 -9.39 -2.19
CA HIS A 198 2.30 -9.58 -2.50
C HIS A 198 1.70 -8.29 -3.10
N GLY A 199 0.73 -8.41 -4.00
CA GLY A 199 0.08 -7.25 -4.63
C GLY A 199 -0.64 -6.35 -3.62
N ARG A 200 -1.26 -6.94 -2.60
CA ARG A 200 -1.90 -6.23 -1.47
C ARG A 200 -0.97 -5.21 -0.82
N ASP A 201 0.25 -5.64 -0.49
CA ASP A 201 1.24 -4.81 0.17
C ASP A 201 1.86 -3.81 -0.81
N PHE A 202 2.16 -4.27 -2.02
CA PHE A 202 2.90 -3.47 -3.00
C PHE A 202 2.08 -2.31 -3.56
N LEU A 203 0.75 -2.41 -3.55
CA LEU A 203 -0.17 -1.32 -3.86
C LEU A 203 0.17 -0.03 -3.08
N TRP A 204 0.49 -0.17 -1.79
CA TRP A 204 0.75 0.96 -0.88
C TRP A 204 2.03 1.74 -1.20
N THR A 205 2.92 1.16 -2.02
CA THR A 205 4.10 1.88 -2.54
C THR A 205 3.73 2.99 -3.52
N TRP A 206 2.58 2.87 -4.19
CA TRP A 206 2.15 3.78 -5.27
C TRP A 206 0.83 4.52 -4.97
N LEU A 207 0.10 4.09 -3.93
CA LEU A 207 -1.26 4.59 -3.67
C LEU A 207 -1.32 6.11 -3.51
N ARG A 208 -0.34 6.71 -2.84
CA ARG A 208 -0.28 8.16 -2.60
C ARG A 208 -0.25 8.94 -3.92
N GLU A 209 0.61 8.53 -4.84
CA GLU A 209 0.75 9.12 -6.16
C GLU A 209 -0.47 8.80 -7.03
N ALA A 210 -0.99 7.56 -6.97
CA ALA A 210 -2.18 7.15 -7.71
C ALA A 210 -3.40 8.01 -7.35
N ARG A 211 -3.61 8.22 -6.04
CA ARG A 211 -4.69 9.06 -5.52
C ARG A 211 -4.51 10.52 -5.91
N SER A 212 -3.31 11.05 -5.73
CA SER A 212 -3.02 12.48 -5.95
C SER A 212 -3.03 12.87 -7.43
N ARG A 213 -2.56 11.97 -8.30
CA ARG A 213 -2.41 12.22 -9.75
C ARG A 213 -3.52 11.56 -10.57
N ARG A 214 -4.49 10.92 -9.91
CA ARG A 214 -5.72 10.38 -10.49
C ARG A 214 -5.46 9.33 -11.59
N PHE A 215 -4.52 8.42 -11.36
CA PHE A 215 -4.29 7.26 -12.25
C PHE A 215 -4.77 5.96 -11.60
N LEU A 216 -5.15 5.00 -12.45
CA LEU A 216 -5.55 3.67 -12.03
C LEU A 216 -4.30 2.86 -11.65
N LEU A 217 -4.35 2.12 -10.55
CA LEU A 217 -3.22 1.34 -10.08
C LEU A 217 -3.62 -0.12 -9.90
N LEU A 218 -2.97 -1.01 -10.64
CA LEU A 218 -3.15 -2.45 -10.55
C LEU A 218 -1.90 -3.08 -9.94
N ALA A 219 -2.06 -3.85 -8.87
CA ALA A 219 -1.01 -4.60 -8.19
C ALA A 219 -1.36 -6.09 -8.19
N PRO A 220 -0.95 -6.84 -9.24
CA PRO A 220 -1.14 -8.29 -9.29
C PRO A 220 -0.22 -9.03 -8.32
N THR A 221 -0.65 -10.21 -7.90
CA THR A 221 0.12 -11.14 -7.09
C THR A 221 0.51 -12.35 -7.94
N SER A 222 1.80 -12.73 -7.91
CA SER A 222 2.27 -13.97 -8.57
C SER A 222 1.56 -15.22 -8.04
N VAL A 223 1.45 -16.27 -8.85
CA VAL A 223 0.90 -17.57 -8.43
C VAL A 223 1.79 -18.23 -7.37
N GLY A 224 3.11 -18.12 -7.55
CA GLY A 224 4.09 -18.65 -6.62
C GLY A 224 4.52 -17.64 -5.54
N PRO A 225 5.51 -18.00 -4.72
CA PRO A 225 6.18 -17.06 -3.80
C PRO A 225 6.93 -15.94 -4.54
N THR A 226 7.19 -16.12 -5.84
CA THR A 226 7.70 -15.10 -6.76
C THR A 226 7.14 -15.38 -8.16
N TRP A 227 7.44 -14.49 -9.09
CA TRP A 227 7.06 -14.60 -10.50
C TRP A 227 7.70 -15.81 -11.20
N ALA A 228 7.09 -16.27 -12.28
CA ALA A 228 7.56 -17.37 -13.12
C ALA A 228 8.84 -16.99 -13.90
N LEU A 229 9.94 -16.81 -13.17
CA LEU A 229 11.26 -16.52 -13.70
C LEU A 229 11.93 -17.79 -14.27
N MET A 230 11.61 -18.96 -13.70
CA MET A 230 12.20 -20.24 -14.10
C MET A 230 11.10 -21.22 -14.51
N GLY A 231 11.32 -21.97 -15.59
CA GLY A 231 10.37 -22.97 -16.08
C GLY A 231 9.20 -22.37 -16.88
N PRO A 232 8.06 -23.08 -16.97
CA PRO A 232 6.87 -22.60 -17.67
C PRO A 232 6.30 -21.32 -17.05
N ASP A 233 5.86 -20.39 -17.90
CA ASP A 233 5.28 -19.12 -17.45
C ASP A 233 3.84 -19.32 -16.93
N THR A 234 3.67 -19.31 -15.61
CA THR A 234 2.36 -19.46 -14.96
C THR A 234 1.66 -18.12 -14.68
N ASP A 235 2.33 -16.99 -14.89
CA ASP A 235 1.84 -15.67 -14.48
C ASP A 235 1.36 -14.82 -15.67
N ARG A 236 1.94 -14.97 -16.87
CA ARG A 236 1.72 -14.01 -17.98
C ARG A 236 0.26 -13.90 -18.38
N GLN A 237 -0.41 -15.04 -18.56
CA GLN A 237 -1.81 -15.03 -18.96
C GLN A 237 -2.71 -14.38 -17.90
N ARG A 238 -2.39 -14.54 -16.61
CA ARG A 238 -3.13 -13.93 -15.50
C ARG A 238 -2.89 -12.42 -15.45
N LEU A 239 -1.63 -12.01 -15.62
CA LEU A 239 -1.26 -10.60 -15.73
C LEU A 239 -2.03 -9.91 -16.86
N LEU A 240 -2.00 -10.46 -18.07
CA LEU A 240 -2.72 -9.88 -19.21
C LEU A 240 -4.24 -9.85 -19.01
N ARG A 241 -4.83 -10.91 -18.44
CA ARG A 241 -6.26 -10.95 -18.10
C ARG A 241 -6.64 -9.94 -17.02
N SER A 242 -5.78 -9.68 -16.04
CA SER A 242 -6.04 -8.64 -15.04
C SER A 242 -6.08 -7.24 -15.65
N VAL A 243 -5.21 -6.94 -16.64
CA VAL A 243 -5.25 -5.68 -17.38
C VAL A 243 -6.51 -5.57 -18.22
N GLU A 244 -6.89 -6.63 -18.92
CA GLU A 244 -8.13 -6.68 -19.70
C GLU A 244 -9.37 -6.45 -18.82
N PHE A 245 -9.45 -7.13 -17.69
CA PHE A 245 -10.52 -6.94 -16.70
C PHE A 245 -10.68 -5.48 -16.27
N VAL A 246 -9.56 -4.77 -16.04
CA VAL A 246 -9.57 -3.36 -15.66
C VAL A 246 -10.04 -2.49 -16.83
N ARG A 247 -9.59 -2.77 -18.06
CA ARG A 247 -10.02 -2.05 -19.28
C ARG A 247 -11.51 -2.21 -19.58
N GLU A 248 -12.11 -3.35 -19.20
CA GLU A 248 -13.55 -3.58 -19.35
C GLU A 248 -14.40 -2.78 -18.35
N ARG A 249 -13.83 -2.42 -17.19
CA ARG A 249 -14.56 -1.80 -16.07
C ARG A 249 -14.25 -0.34 -15.86
N CYS A 250 -13.06 0.08 -16.25
CA CYS A 250 -12.56 1.45 -16.09
C CYS A 250 -12.26 2.04 -17.47
N ASN A 251 -12.47 3.34 -17.62
CA ASN A 251 -12.05 4.07 -18.81
C ASN A 251 -10.51 4.23 -18.79
N VAL A 252 -9.81 3.23 -19.33
CA VAL A 252 -8.34 3.21 -19.40
C VAL A 252 -7.86 3.86 -20.69
N ASP A 253 -6.93 4.80 -20.59
CA ASP A 253 -6.18 5.31 -21.74
C ASP A 253 -5.18 4.23 -22.20
N GLY A 254 -5.50 3.59 -23.33
CA GLY A 254 -4.75 2.47 -23.89
C GLY A 254 -3.31 2.81 -24.29
N ASP A 255 -3.03 4.08 -24.60
CA ASP A 255 -1.69 4.54 -24.96
C ASP A 255 -0.84 4.90 -23.71
N ARG A 256 -1.43 4.78 -22.51
CA ARG A 256 -0.81 5.19 -21.24
C ARG A 256 -0.90 4.10 -20.17
N ILE A 257 -0.55 2.88 -20.57
CA ILE A 257 -0.40 1.75 -19.65
C ILE A 257 1.10 1.53 -19.35
N LEU A 258 1.50 1.80 -18.10
CA LEU A 258 2.86 1.59 -17.61
C LEU A 258 2.96 0.24 -16.90
N LEU A 259 3.90 -0.61 -17.31
CA LEU A 259 4.36 -1.73 -16.50
C LEU A 259 5.53 -1.27 -15.62
N THR A 260 5.53 -1.66 -14.35
CA THR A 260 6.64 -1.42 -13.43
C THR A 260 6.81 -2.57 -12.47
N GLY A 261 7.98 -2.70 -11.87
CA GLY A 261 8.21 -3.70 -10.84
C GLY A 261 9.47 -3.47 -10.03
N LEU A 262 9.58 -4.20 -8.91
CA LEU A 262 10.75 -4.22 -8.02
C LEU A 262 11.40 -5.61 -8.03
N SER A 263 12.73 -5.69 -8.07
CA SER A 263 13.49 -6.95 -7.92
C SER A 263 13.00 -8.03 -8.91
N ASP A 264 12.57 -9.21 -8.45
CA ASP A 264 11.98 -10.26 -9.29
C ASP A 264 10.83 -9.76 -10.17
N GLY A 265 9.98 -8.84 -9.67
CA GLY A 265 8.91 -8.23 -10.46
C GLY A 265 9.42 -7.32 -11.58
N ALA A 266 10.55 -6.64 -11.36
CA ALA A 266 11.22 -5.87 -12.41
C ALA A 266 11.81 -6.79 -13.48
N THR A 267 12.49 -7.87 -13.07
CA THR A 267 13.06 -8.90 -13.96
C THR A 267 11.96 -9.54 -14.81
N TYR A 268 10.87 -9.97 -14.17
CA TYR A 268 9.74 -10.61 -14.84
C TYR A 268 8.98 -9.63 -15.75
N GLY A 269 8.72 -8.42 -15.27
CA GLY A 269 8.05 -7.37 -16.05
C GLY A 269 8.84 -7.00 -17.30
N LEU A 270 10.16 -6.84 -17.19
CA LEU A 270 11.02 -6.56 -18.33
C LEU A 270 11.00 -7.71 -19.34
N SER A 271 11.10 -8.96 -18.86
CA SER A 271 11.00 -10.15 -19.71
C SER A 271 9.66 -10.22 -20.45
N THR A 272 8.57 -9.89 -19.76
CA THR A 272 7.21 -9.89 -20.31
C THR A 272 7.03 -8.82 -21.38
N PHE A 273 7.56 -7.62 -21.12
CA PHE A 273 7.52 -6.48 -22.03
C PHE A 273 8.33 -6.75 -23.31
N LEU A 274 9.55 -7.28 -23.17
CA LEU A 274 10.43 -7.58 -24.31
C LEU A 274 9.87 -8.68 -25.22
N ALA A 275 9.15 -9.66 -24.67
CA ALA A 275 8.54 -10.75 -25.43
C ALA A 275 7.44 -10.30 -26.42
N GLY A 276 7.04 -9.02 -26.41
CA GLY A 276 6.02 -8.48 -27.32
C GLY A 276 4.59 -8.90 -26.99
N ASP A 277 3.65 -8.50 -27.84
CA ASP A 277 2.20 -8.76 -27.69
C ASP A 277 1.66 -8.40 -26.30
N THR A 278 2.03 -7.22 -25.80
CA THR A 278 1.56 -6.69 -24.51
C THR A 278 0.78 -5.39 -24.69
N PRO A 279 -0.14 -5.05 -23.78
CA PRO A 279 -0.88 -3.78 -23.80
C PRO A 279 -0.05 -2.61 -23.24
N PHE A 280 1.21 -2.82 -22.86
CA PHE A 280 2.00 -1.83 -22.15
C PHE A 280 2.66 -0.85 -23.13
N ALA A 281 2.45 0.44 -22.92
CA ALA A 281 3.09 1.50 -23.69
C ALA A 281 4.53 1.77 -23.25
N ALA A 282 4.85 1.49 -21.99
CA ALA A 282 6.18 1.67 -21.42
C ALA A 282 6.45 0.67 -20.28
N MET A 283 7.73 0.46 -19.97
CA MET A 283 8.21 -0.34 -18.83
C MET A 283 9.23 0.46 -18.00
N ALA A 284 9.09 0.44 -16.69
CA ALA A 284 10.05 0.97 -15.72
C ALA A 284 10.51 -0.14 -14.76
N ALA A 285 11.76 -0.60 -14.90
CA ALA A 285 12.33 -1.65 -14.05
C ALA A 285 13.12 -1.05 -12.88
N VAL A 286 12.84 -1.50 -11.65
CA VAL A 286 13.56 -1.04 -10.45
C VAL A 286 14.26 -2.21 -9.77
N ALA A 287 15.59 -2.11 -9.63
CA ALA A 287 16.44 -3.11 -8.96
C ALA A 287 16.25 -4.56 -9.46
N GLY A 288 15.83 -4.73 -10.72
CA GLY A 288 15.75 -6.04 -11.38
C GLY A 288 17.08 -6.43 -12.01
N VAL A 289 17.15 -7.68 -12.45
CA VAL A 289 18.24 -8.20 -13.27
C VAL A 289 17.71 -8.52 -14.66
N LEU A 290 18.56 -8.44 -15.69
CA LEU A 290 18.16 -8.91 -17.02
C LEU A 290 18.18 -10.44 -17.02
N HIS A 291 17.04 -11.06 -17.34
CA HIS A 291 16.93 -12.51 -17.34
C HIS A 291 17.84 -13.11 -18.44
N PRO A 292 18.58 -14.22 -18.20
CA PRO A 292 19.50 -14.78 -19.19
C PRO A 292 18.88 -15.09 -20.56
N LYS A 293 17.59 -15.47 -20.58
CA LYS A 293 16.82 -15.70 -21.82
C LYS A 293 16.73 -14.46 -22.73
N ASN A 294 16.88 -13.27 -22.17
CA ASN A 294 16.81 -12.00 -22.88
C ASN A 294 18.19 -11.48 -23.29
N VAL A 295 19.23 -12.33 -23.21
CA VAL A 295 20.59 -12.00 -23.66
C VAL A 295 21.07 -13.03 -24.66
N GLU A 296 21.28 -12.61 -25.90
CA GLU A 296 21.89 -13.43 -26.95
C GLU A 296 23.04 -12.66 -27.60
N GLY A 297 24.25 -13.25 -27.62
CA GLY A 297 25.43 -12.61 -28.20
C GLY A 297 25.82 -11.26 -27.59
N GLY A 298 25.36 -10.95 -26.37
CA GLY A 298 25.56 -9.65 -25.71
C GLY A 298 24.52 -8.58 -26.08
N ALA A 299 23.52 -8.91 -26.90
CA ALA A 299 22.38 -8.06 -27.22
C ALA A 299 21.16 -8.42 -26.37
N ILE A 300 20.30 -7.43 -26.12
CA ILE A 300 18.99 -7.64 -25.48
C ILE A 300 18.03 -8.17 -26.54
N VAL A 301 17.37 -9.30 -26.25
CA VAL A 301 16.39 -9.95 -27.14
C VAL A 301 15.04 -10.16 -26.45
N GLY A 302 13.98 -10.13 -27.27
CA GLY A 302 12.59 -10.37 -26.87
C GLY A 302 12.18 -11.82 -27.05
#